data_AF-A0AAW4IAR7-F1
#
_entry.id   AF-A0AAW4IAR7-F1
#
_cell.length_a   1.000
_cell.length_b   1.000
_cell.length_c   1.000
_cell.angle_alpha   90.00
_cell.angle_beta   90.00
_cell.angle_gamma   90.00
#
_symmetry.space_group_name_H-M   'P 1'
#
loop_
_entity.id
_entity.type
_entity.pdbx_description
1 polymer ?
#
loop_
_entity_poly.entity_id
_entity_poly.type
_entity_poly.pdbx_seq_one_letter_code
_entity_poly.pdbx_strand_id
1 'polypeptide(L)' 'MSTKKTSAQTVAFRLTSMLRRLNEGKRLRPEELAKEFSVTLRTIQRDLNEKLAF' A
#
# COMPACT_ATOMS: atom_id res chain seq x y z
N MET A 1 -3.11 2.28 25.28
CA MET A 1 -3.29 0.90 24.79
C MET A 1 -2.55 0.74 23.48
N SER A 2 -1.52 -0.11 23.42
CA SER A 2 -0.71 -0.31 22.22
C SER A 2 -1.26 -1.52 21.44
N THR A 3 -2.12 -1.27 20.45
CA THR A 3 -2.60 -2.30 19.53
C THR A 3 -1.46 -2.67 18.58
N LYS A 4 -0.91 -3.87 18.75
CA LYS A 4 0.13 -4.42 17.89
C LYS A 4 -0.45 -4.57 16.47
N LYS A 5 -0.09 -3.66 15.55
CA LYS A 5 -0.56 -3.69 14.16
C LYS A 5 -0.04 -4.96 13.50
N THR A 6 -0.94 -5.87 13.10
CA THR A 6 -0.54 -7.10 12.39
C THR A 6 -0.12 -6.78 10.96
N SER A 7 0.76 -7.60 10.38
CA SER A 7 1.24 -7.42 9.01
C SER A 7 0.10 -7.44 7.98
N ALA A 8 -0.92 -8.28 8.20
CA ALA A 8 -2.12 -8.37 7.36
C ALA A 8 -2.99 -7.10 7.43
N GLN A 9 -3.25 -6.56 8.63
CA GLN A 9 -3.96 -5.28 8.79
C GLN A 9 -3.21 -4.13 8.09
N THR A 10 -1.89 -4.23 8.01
CA THR A 10 -1.04 -3.22 7.35
C THR A 10 -1.13 -3.31 5.82
N VAL A 11 -1.24 -4.50 5.23
CA VAL A 11 -1.43 -4.67 3.76
C VAL A 11 -2.80 -4.17 3.32
N ALA A 12 -3.87 -4.55 4.01
CA ALA A 12 -5.23 -4.14 3.67
C ALA A 12 -5.36 -2.61 3.67
N PHE A 13 -4.79 -1.94 4.69
CA PHE A 13 -4.75 -0.48 4.76
C PHE A 13 -4.00 0.17 3.58
N ARG A 14 -2.85 -0.38 3.17
CA ARG A 14 -2.11 0.15 2.02
C ARG A 14 -2.89 -0.01 0.72
N LEU A 15 -3.50 -1.16 0.49
CA LEU A 15 -4.27 -1.43 -0.73
C LEU A 15 -5.50 -0.52 -0.83
N THR A 16 -6.28 -0.36 0.24
CA THR A 16 -7.45 0.53 0.20
C THR A 16 -7.05 1.99 0.02
N SER A 17 -5.94 2.44 0.62
CA SER A 17 -5.38 3.78 0.39
C SER A 17 -4.96 3.99 -1.08
N MET A 18 -4.28 3.01 -1.68
CA MET A 18 -3.89 3.04 -3.09
C MET A 18 -5.11 3.07 -4.03
N LEU A 19 -6.09 2.20 -3.80
CA LEU A 19 -7.34 2.16 -4.58
C LEU A 19 -8.10 3.48 -4.50
N ARG A 20 -8.20 4.08 -3.31
CA ARG A 20 -8.81 5.40 -3.16
C ARG A 20 -8.12 6.45 -4.02
N ARG A 21 -6.78 6.50 -4.02
CA ARG A 21 -6.02 7.46 -4.85
C ARG A 21 -6.25 7.25 -6.34
N LEU A 22 -6.28 5.99 -6.79
CA LEU A 22 -6.60 5.66 -8.19
C LEU A 22 -8.01 6.12 -8.57
N ASN A 23 -9.00 5.90 -7.69
CA ASN A 23 -10.37 6.37 -7.90
C ASN A 23 -10.49 7.90 -7.94
N GLU A 24 -9.59 8.62 -7.25
CA GLU A 24 -9.46 10.09 -7.33
C GLU A 24 -8.68 10.56 -8.58
N GLY A 25 -8.28 9.65 -9.47
CA GLY A 25 -7.50 9.95 -10.68
C GLY A 25 -6.02 10.23 -10.42
N LYS A 26 -5.51 9.98 -9.20
CA LYS A 26 -4.12 10.22 -8.84
C LYS A 26 -3.22 9.09 -9.33
N ARG A 27 -2.03 9.46 -9.80
CA ARG A 27 -0.97 8.48 -10.11
C ARG A 27 -0.33 7.95 -8.82
N LEU A 28 -0.08 6.65 -8.78
CA LEU A 28 0.69 6.02 -7.71
C LEU A 28 2.18 6.06 -8.07
N ARG A 29 3.01 6.57 -7.16
CA ARG A 29 4.48 6.52 -7.26
C ARG A 29 5.02 5.54 -6.21
N PRO A 30 5.46 4.32 -6.60
CA PRO A 30 5.84 3.27 -5.65
C PRO A 30 6.90 3.70 -4.63
N GLU A 31 7.85 4.56 -5.02
CA GLU A 31 8.91 5.08 -4.16
C GLU A 31 8.38 6.01 -3.07
N GLU A 32 7.37 6.82 -3.38
CA GLU A 32 6.72 7.71 -2.41
C GLU A 32 5.85 6.92 -1.44
N LEU A 33 5.10 5.94 -1.94
CA LEU A 33 4.27 5.06 -1.12
C LEU A 33 5.13 4.23 -0.16
N ALA A 34 6.31 3.79 -0.59
CA ALA A 34 7.25 3.05 0.25
C ALA A 34 7.70 3.91 1.45
N LYS A 35 8.05 5.18 1.20
CA LYS A 35 8.39 6.15 2.25
C LYS A 35 7.21 6.44 3.16
N GLU A 36 6.03 6.70 2.60
CA GLU A 36 4.83 7.05 3.35
C GLU A 36 4.38 5.94 4.29
N PHE A 37 4.44 4.69 3.82
CA PHE A 37 4.02 3.54 4.62
C PHE A 37 5.17 2.93 5.45
N SER A 38 6.36 3.52 5.41
CA SER A 38 7.57 3.01 6.08
C SER A 38 7.85 1.54 5.74
N VAL A 39 7.74 1.18 4.46
CA VAL A 39 8.03 -0.17 3.95
C VAL A 39 9.03 -0.11 2.80
N THR A 40 9.54 -1.27 2.39
CA THR A 40 10.44 -1.35 1.23
C THR A 40 9.68 -1.14 -0.07
N LEU A 41 10.38 -0.63 -1.10
CA LEU A 41 9.84 -0.54 -2.46
C LEU A 41 9.33 -1.90 -2.96
N ARG A 42 10.07 -2.98 -2.69
CA ARG A 42 9.67 -4.35 -3.03
C ARG A 42 8.30 -4.72 -2.44
N THR A 43 8.02 -4.29 -1.21
CA THR A 43 6.71 -4.54 -0.58
C THR A 43 5.58 -3.85 -1.34
N ILE A 44 5.78 -2.59 -1.75
CA ILE A 44 4.78 -1.85 -2.54
C ILE A 44 4.61 -2.47 -3.93
N GLN A 45 5.71 -2.80 -4.61
CA GLN A 45 5.67 -3.46 -5.91
C GLN A 45 4.94 -4.79 -5.85
N ARG A 46 5.17 -5.59 -4.80
CA ARG A 46 4.44 -6.84 -4.56
C ARG A 46 2.94 -6.58 -4.36
N ASP A 47 2.59 -5.62 -3.51
CA ASP A 47 1.19 -5.28 -3.25
C ASP A 47 0.49 -4.83 -4.55
N LEU A 48 1.15 -4.04 -5.41
CA LEU A 48 0.62 -3.63 -6.71
C LEU A 48 0.50 -4.81 -7.68
N ASN A 49 1.60 -5.55 -7.89
CA ASN A 49 1.70 -6.56 -8.96
C ASN A 49 0.97 -7.86 -8.62
N GLU A 50 0.80 -8.22 -7.35
CA GLU A 50 0.14 -9.47 -6.96
C GLU A 50 -1.31 -9.26 -6.51
N LYS A 51 -1.67 -8.09 -5.96
CA LYS A 51 -3.00 -7.86 -5.38
C LYS A 51 -3.91 -6.99 -6.24
N LEU A 52 -3.35 -6.24 -7.18
CA LEU A 52 -4.12 -5.45 -8.15
C LEU A 52 -3.98 -5.98 -9.59
N ALA A 53 -3.30 -7.12 -9.81
CA ALA A 53 -3.30 -7.80 -11.09
C ALA A 53 -4.63 -8.55 -11.27
N PHE A 54 -5.44 -8.08 -12.22
CA PHE A 54 -6.67 -8.69 -12.70
C PHE A 54 -6.72 -8.62 -14.22
#